data_AF-A0A920HQH6-F1
#
_entry.id   AF-A0A920HQH6-F1
#
_cell.length_a   1.000
_cell.length_b   1.000
_cell.length_c   1.000
_cell.angle_alpha   90.00
_cell.angle_beta   90.00
_cell.angle_gamma   90.00
#
_symmetry.space_group_name_H-M   'P 1'
#
loop_
_entity.id
_entity.type
_entity.pdbx_description
1 polymer ?
#
loop_
_entity_poly.entity_id
_entity_poly.type
_entity_poly.pdbx_seq_one_letter_code
_entity_poly.pdbx_strand_id
1 'polypeptide(L)'
;MSVEQLLEFLLVYSANDSAYATAMHVSDSVDDFINLMNTRAKKLNMVNTNFQNPDGLDQENHYSTLSDLLLLSEYILKNTKLIDITKQSKFYYELNGES
;
A
#
# COMPACT_ATOMS: atom_id res chain seq x y z
N MET A 1 13.75 -18.00 2.62
CA MET A 1 12.91 -16.80 2.47
C MET A 1 13.83 -15.59 2.50
N SER A 2 13.95 -14.89 1.37
CA SER A 2 14.67 -13.61 1.33
C SER A 2 13.79 -12.49 1.90
N VAL A 3 14.41 -11.33 2.15
CA VAL A 3 13.68 -10.12 2.57
C VAL A 3 12.69 -9.70 1.47
N GLU A 4 13.05 -9.87 0.18
CA GLU A 4 12.13 -9.64 -0.93
C GLU A 4 10.92 -10.57 -0.87
N GLN A 5 11.11 -11.87 -0.61
CA GLN A 5 9.99 -12.82 -0.54
C GLN A 5 9.09 -12.55 0.68
N LEU A 6 9.66 -12.15 1.81
CA LEU A 6 8.89 -11.76 3.00
C LEU A 6 8.08 -10.49 2.75
N LEU A 7 8.67 -9.52 2.03
CA LEU A 7 8.01 -8.29 1.63
C LEU A 7 6.89 -8.58 0.63
N GLU A 8 7.14 -9.43 -0.37
CA GLU A 8 6.13 -9.90 -1.33
C GLU A 8 4.98 -10.61 -0.62
N PHE A 9 5.25 -11.55 0.30
CA PHE A 9 4.18 -12.26 1.02
C PHE A 9 3.35 -11.34 1.93
N LEU A 10 4.00 -10.38 2.61
CA LEU A 10 3.31 -9.39 3.45
C LEU A 10 2.41 -8.48 2.60
N LEU A 11 2.93 -7.99 1.46
CA LEU A 11 2.22 -7.12 0.52
C LEU A 11 1.11 -7.83 -0.26
N VAL A 12 1.18 -9.16 -0.43
CA VAL A 12 0.22 -9.89 -1.27
C VAL A 12 -0.89 -10.55 -0.46
N TYR A 13 -0.60 -11.16 0.70
CA TYR A 13 -1.59 -12.00 1.40
C TYR A 13 -2.16 -11.40 2.68
N SER A 14 -1.41 -10.54 3.39
CA SER A 14 -1.89 -9.88 4.62
C SER A 14 -2.28 -8.41 4.39
N ALA A 15 -1.84 -7.82 3.29
CA ALA A 15 -2.08 -6.41 2.99
C ALA A 15 -3.43 -6.14 2.34
N ASN A 16 -4.04 -7.08 1.61
CA ASN A 16 -5.27 -6.80 0.84
C ASN A 16 -6.44 -6.39 1.75
N ASP A 17 -6.76 -7.19 2.77
CA ASP A 17 -7.82 -6.85 3.74
C ASP A 17 -7.48 -5.57 4.51
N SER A 18 -6.20 -5.41 4.87
CA SER A 18 -5.70 -4.21 5.53
C SER A 18 -5.79 -2.97 4.62
N ALA A 19 -5.66 -3.13 3.30
CA ALA A 19 -5.72 -2.06 2.32
C ALA A 19 -7.15 -1.55 2.18
N TYR A 20 -8.14 -2.44 2.10
CA TYR A 20 -9.56 -2.03 2.13
C TYR A 20 -9.96 -1.42 3.46
N ALA A 21 -9.53 -2.00 4.59
CA ALA A 21 -9.80 -1.44 5.91
C ALA A 21 -9.16 -0.04 6.07
N THR A 22 -7.94 0.15 5.58
CA THR A 22 -7.26 1.45 5.55
C THR A 22 -7.99 2.43 4.63
N ALA A 23 -8.44 1.98 3.45
CA ALA A 23 -9.20 2.80 2.52
C ALA A 23 -10.47 3.35 3.19
N MET A 24 -11.24 2.49 3.84
CA MET A 24 -12.46 2.85 4.59
C MET A 24 -12.19 3.70 5.83
N HIS A 25 -10.98 3.64 6.40
CA HIS A 25 -10.60 4.46 7.54
C HIS A 25 -10.11 5.86 7.14
N VAL A 26 -9.44 5.97 5.99
CA VAL A 26 -8.86 7.22 5.48
C VAL A 26 -9.85 8.02 4.65
N SER A 27 -10.88 7.37 4.09
CA SER A 27 -11.83 7.97 3.16
C SER A 27 -13.25 7.47 3.39
N ASP A 28 -14.24 8.27 2.96
CA ASP A 28 -15.66 7.95 3.13
C ASP A 28 -16.10 6.72 2.30
N SER A 29 -15.36 6.41 1.23
CA SER A 29 -15.56 5.22 0.40
C SER A 29 -14.23 4.71 -0.20
N VAL A 30 -14.25 3.47 -0.69
CA VAL A 30 -13.12 2.88 -1.43
C VAL A 30 -12.83 3.67 -2.72
N ASP A 31 -13.87 4.14 -3.42
CA ASP A 31 -13.72 4.93 -4.64
C ASP A 31 -13.04 6.29 -4.36
N ASP A 32 -13.39 6.94 -3.25
CA ASP A 32 -12.72 8.16 -2.82
C ASP A 32 -11.25 7.91 -2.47
N PHE A 33 -10.95 6.76 -1.86
CA PHE A 33 -9.57 6.36 -1.60
C PHE A 33 -8.79 6.11 -2.90
N ILE A 34 -9.38 5.41 -3.88
CA ILE A 34 -8.78 5.22 -5.21
C ILE A 34 -8.51 6.57 -5.89
N ASN A 35 -9.43 7.54 -5.77
CA ASN A 35 -9.24 8.90 -6.25
C ASN A 35 -8.06 9.60 -5.55
N LEU A 36 -7.89 9.39 -4.24
CA LEU A 36 -6.72 9.90 -3.50
C LEU A 36 -5.42 9.22 -3.95
N MET A 37 -5.41 7.91 -4.16
CA MET A 37 -4.25 7.17 -4.68
C MET A 37 -3.80 7.75 -6.02
N ASN A 38 -4.74 7.94 -6.96
CA ASN A 38 -4.46 8.52 -8.27
C ASN A 38 -4.05 10.01 -8.20
N THR A 39 -4.65 10.77 -7.27
CA THR A 39 -4.22 12.14 -7.00
C THR A 39 -2.79 12.19 -6.46
N ARG A 40 -2.42 11.22 -5.61
CA ARG A 40 -1.06 11.10 -5.08
C ARG A 40 -0.07 10.68 -6.16
N ALA A 41 -0.43 9.72 -7.00
CA ALA A 41 0.37 9.31 -8.16
C ALA A 41 0.74 10.52 -9.03
N LYS A 42 -0.25 11.35 -9.38
CA LYS A 42 -0.04 12.60 -10.12
C LYS A 42 0.91 13.57 -9.40
N LYS A 43 0.75 13.73 -8.08
CA LYS A 43 1.65 14.59 -7.26
C LYS A 43 3.09 14.06 -7.20
N LEU A 44 3.30 12.77 -7.41
CA LEU A 44 4.62 12.13 -7.46
C LEU A 44 5.17 12.00 -8.89
N ASN A 45 4.51 12.58 -9.90
CA ASN A 45 4.84 12.46 -11.31
C ASN A 45 4.79 11.01 -11.85
N MET A 46 3.97 10.16 -11.26
CA MET A 46 3.68 8.81 -11.74
C MET A 46 2.64 8.87 -12.87
N VAL A 47 3.06 9.37 -14.04
CA VAL A 47 2.14 9.73 -15.15
C VAL A 47 1.64 8.52 -15.96
N ASN A 48 2.27 7.36 -15.79
CA ASN A 48 1.90 6.10 -16.45
C ASN A 48 1.33 5.11 -15.42
N THR A 49 0.61 5.62 -14.42
CA THR A 49 -0.01 4.83 -13.36
C THR A 49 -1.50 5.18 -13.24
N ASN A 50 -2.32 4.15 -13.13
CA ASN A 50 -3.73 4.26 -12.77
C ASN A 50 -4.11 3.14 -11.81
N PHE A 51 -4.50 3.50 -10.59
CA PHE A 51 -5.00 2.57 -9.59
C PHE A 51 -6.51 2.39 -9.74
N GLN A 52 -6.96 1.15 -9.58
CA GLN A 52 -8.38 0.78 -9.64
C GLN A 52 -8.87 0.04 -8.38
N ASN A 53 -7.94 -0.30 -7.49
CA ASN A 53 -8.22 -0.90 -6.21
C ASN A 53 -7.09 -0.54 -5.22
N PRO A 54 -7.34 -0.68 -3.90
CA PRO A 54 -6.33 -0.42 -2.88
C PRO A 54 -5.27 -1.53 -2.74
N ASP A 55 -5.57 -2.75 -3.18
CA ASP A 55 -4.79 -3.96 -2.91
C ASP A 55 -3.80 -4.33 -4.02
N GLY A 56 -3.92 -3.75 -5.22
CA GLY A 56 -3.02 -4.01 -6.34
C GLY A 56 -3.31 -5.32 -7.07
N LEU A 57 -4.45 -5.97 -6.80
CA LEU A 57 -4.87 -7.13 -7.59
C LEU A 57 -5.22 -6.71 -9.02
N ASP A 58 -5.03 -7.62 -9.97
CA ASP A 58 -5.35 -7.38 -11.37
C ASP A 58 -6.82 -6.96 -11.53
N GLN A 59 -7.03 -5.79 -12.10
CA GLN A 59 -8.33 -5.24 -12.43
C GLN A 59 -8.21 -4.48 -13.75
N GLU A 60 -9.31 -4.42 -14.51
CA GLU A 60 -9.34 -3.68 -15.76
C GLU A 60 -8.91 -2.22 -15.54
N ASN A 61 -7.98 -1.74 -16.35
CA ASN A 61 -7.35 -0.42 -16.24
C ASN A 61 -6.51 -0.18 -14.96
N HIS A 62 -6.18 -1.21 -14.18
CA HIS A 62 -5.16 -1.10 -13.13
C HIS A 62 -3.78 -1.28 -13.76
N TYR A 63 -2.92 -0.26 -13.72
CA TYR A 63 -1.58 -0.36 -14.29
C TYR A 63 -0.58 0.61 -13.68
N SER A 64 0.70 0.30 -13.84
CA SER A 64 1.83 1.17 -13.52
C SER A 64 3.04 0.82 -14.40
N THR A 65 4.13 1.56 -14.26
CA THR A 65 5.41 1.28 -14.94
C THR A 65 6.54 1.20 -13.92
N LEU A 66 7.63 0.53 -14.29
CA LEU A 66 8.81 0.44 -13.43
C LEU A 66 9.34 1.83 -13.02
N SER A 67 9.32 2.79 -13.95
CA SER A 67 9.76 4.17 -13.68
C SER A 67 8.89 4.86 -12.62
N ASP A 68 7.57 4.70 -12.71
CA ASP A 68 6.64 5.28 -11.73
C ASP A 68 6.78 4.62 -10.36
N LEU A 69 6.94 3.29 -10.31
CA LEU A 69 7.16 2.55 -9.08
C LEU A 69 8.50 2.92 -8.41
N LEU A 70 9.52 3.26 -9.19
CA LEU A 70 10.79 3.77 -8.66
C LEU A 70 10.60 5.13 -7.97
N LEU A 71 9.83 6.05 -8.57
CA LEU A 71 9.49 7.34 -7.95
C LEU A 71 8.75 7.15 -6.62
N LEU A 72 7.79 6.21 -6.59
CA LEU A 72 7.07 5.85 -5.37
C LEU A 72 8.02 5.28 -4.30
N SER A 73 8.93 4.38 -4.70
CA SER A 73 9.90 3.76 -3.80
C SER A 73 10.86 4.80 -3.21
N GLU A 74 11.39 5.72 -4.02
CA GLU A 74 12.22 6.82 -3.54
C GLU A 74 11.47 7.73 -2.56
N TYR A 75 10.19 8.02 -2.83
CA TYR A 75 9.35 8.80 -1.93
C TYR A 75 9.16 8.11 -0.58
N ILE A 76 8.89 6.79 -0.58
CA ILE A 76 8.76 5.99 0.65
C ILE A 76 10.09 5.97 1.41
N LEU A 77 11.21 5.77 0.71
CA LEU A 77 12.53 5.71 1.33
C LEU A 77 12.96 7.04 1.97
N LYS A 78 12.50 8.17 1.45
CA LYS A 78 12.70 9.49 2.08
C LYS A 78 11.85 9.69 3.33
N ASN A 79 10.85 8.84 3.57
CA ASN A 79 9.99 8.89 4.75
C ASN A 79 10.42 7.84 5.78
N THR A 80 11.28 8.27 6.71
CA THR A 80 11.92 7.39 7.71
C THR A 80 10.94 6.60 8.58
N LYS A 81 9.75 7.15 8.88
CA LYS A 81 8.72 6.44 9.65
C LYS A 81 8.18 5.20 8.93
N LEU A 82 8.05 5.25 7.59
CA LEU A 82 7.58 4.11 6.81
C LEU A 82 8.64 3.00 6.77
N ILE A 83 9.92 3.37 6.65
CA ILE A 83 11.03 2.43 6.74
C ILE A 83 11.07 1.73 8.09
N ASP A 84 10.81 2.44 9.19
CA ASP A 84 10.86 1.83 10.52
C ASP A 84 9.72 0.83 10.74
N ILE A 85 8.55 1.07 10.14
CA ILE A 85 7.41 0.14 10.16
C ILE A 85 7.73 -1.12 9.34
N THR A 86 8.32 -0.99 8.14
CA THR A 86 8.66 -2.17 7.30
C THR A 86 9.75 -3.05 7.88
N LYS A 87 10.53 -2.54 8.85
CA LYS A 87 11.56 -3.30 9.57
C LYS A 87 11.03 -4.11 10.75
N GLN A 88 9.78 -3.93 11.17
CA GLN A 88 9.21 -4.67 12.29
C GLN A 88 8.77 -6.07 11.83
N SER A 89 9.46 -7.10 12.32
CA SER A 89 9.24 -8.50 11.91
C SER A 89 8.14 -9.22 12.70
N LYS A 90 7.54 -8.59 13.72
CA LYS A 90 6.45 -9.17 14.53
C LYS A 90 5.50 -8.10 15.06
N PHE A 91 4.22 -8.27 14.75
CA PHE A 91 3.11 -7.56 15.39
C PHE A 91 2.48 -8.53 16.41
N TYR A 92 2.74 -8.32 17.70
CA TYR A 92 2.00 -9.01 18.76
C TYR A 92 0.86 -8.08 19.19
N TYR A 93 -0.39 -8.47 18.91
CA TYR A 93 -1.56 -7.87 19.53
C TYR A 93 -1.93 -8.73 20.73
N GLU A 94 -1.79 -8.21 21.95
CA GLU A 94 -2.47 -8.79 23.10
C GLU A 94 -3.92 -8.31 23.05
N LEU A 95 -4.84 -9.22 22.73
CA LEU A 95 -6.26 -9.03 22.99
C LEU A 95 -6.46 -9.05 24.52
N ASN A 96 -6.35 -7.89 25.15
CA ASN A 96 -6.76 -7.72 26.53
C ASN A 96 -8.26 -7.42 26.59
N GLY A 97 -9.04 -8.43 27.03
CA GLY A 97 -10.40 -8.32 27.57
C GLY A 97 -11.53 -8.45 26.54
N GLU A 98 -12.62 -9.21 26.76
CA GLU A 98 -13.15 -9.84 27.96
C GLU A 98 -13.97 -11.10 27.59
N SER A 99 -14.28 -11.89 28.62
CA SER A 99 -14.96 -13.18 28.64
C SER A 99 -16.41 -13.16 28.17
#